data_AF-A0AAD1DP98-F1
#
_entry.id   AF-A0AAD1DP98-F1
#
_cell.length_a   1.000
_cell.length_b   1.000
_cell.length_c   1.000
_cell.angle_alpha   90.00
_cell.angle_beta   90.00
_cell.angle_gamma   90.00
#
_symmetry.space_group_name_H-M   'P 1'
#
loop_
_entity.id
_entity.type
_entity.pdbx_description
1 polymer ?
#
loop_
_entity_poly.entity_id
_entity_poly.type
_entity_poly.pdbx_seq_one_letter_code
_entity_poly.pdbx_strand_id
1 'polypeptide(L)'
;MKIIGETRPLTYKSYSYSLLAITGNPKVKEWKIEYNGKILSTNTAGSFKFHPNLAGKKVRLIAVVIQNGKNTEHSIDLFILLGNPKILSIEWQDFRGKPIGKRKVGYLDKIQLAIKTINIPKGDSLKISIYEEETTKDRSMGTSTTSGVDDKGFAYLYFNQLSLYQDALNKKDWIEEGEHEYYIKVKYENYINRTEEKIQLVIQNELTQHVDKPQQTNKPVVVSAPDNKPKQDNKSKRDVVFNMFFDGTMNNMTNTTERIGKTDVYNRKSNKEDDSYTNFYSNVALLYMNNDVKETEDIIKIYTEGIGTEDKKKDQAFPGGALGTGIAIYMRGIKDKVQRGVQQMQDFANKKYFDKDISIGKVTINVFGFSRGAAAARYFLSQDSLIAIYLNLKSSKEITFNFIGLFDTVASYGILHLNDVIELQLKLRGRAKKIVQLAAADEYRNNFKLTNIESSVKAGVGYQLTMPGVHSDIGGGYGEISDEKRYLGEYMLYGDNESTAKKELEKIKKRYIEEGWYQPEQFMITKELKTNFSKLDTLSYSHLYTLYGVRKGLSNIINIFLYQ
;
A
#
# COMPACT_ATOMS: atom_id res chain seq x y z
N MET A 1 -2.84 8.00 32.17
CA MET A 1 -3.95 8.97 32.27
C MET A 1 -4.13 9.62 30.90
N LYS A 2 -5.36 9.90 30.46
CA LYS A 2 -5.67 10.44 29.12
C LYS A 2 -6.49 11.72 29.24
N ILE A 3 -6.10 12.78 28.55
CA ILE A 3 -6.90 14.01 28.48
C ILE A 3 -8.07 13.78 27.52
N ILE A 4 -9.26 14.18 27.93
CA ILE A 4 -10.52 14.10 27.18
C ILE A 4 -11.04 15.53 26.94
N GLY A 5 -11.38 15.85 25.70
CA GLY A 5 -11.95 17.14 25.30
C GLY A 5 -11.86 17.36 23.78
N GLU A 6 -12.33 18.52 23.31
CA GLU A 6 -12.29 18.88 21.89
C GLU A 6 -10.85 19.10 21.41
N THR A 7 -10.40 18.35 20.40
CA THR A 7 -9.04 18.48 19.86
C THR A 7 -8.90 19.58 18.81
N ARG A 8 -10.03 20.13 18.34
CA ARG A 8 -10.09 21.21 17.36
C ARG A 8 -11.00 22.35 17.80
N PRO A 9 -10.67 23.00 18.93
CA PRO A 9 -11.54 24.03 19.49
C PRO A 9 -11.61 25.25 18.59
N LEU A 10 -12.78 25.88 18.54
CA LEU A 10 -13.00 27.14 17.84
C LEU A 10 -12.47 28.31 18.67
N THR A 11 -11.96 29.33 18.00
CA THR A 11 -11.71 30.62 18.64
C THR A 11 -13.00 31.19 19.23
N TYR A 12 -12.88 32.01 20.28
CA TYR A 12 -14.00 32.65 20.99
C TYR A 12 -14.99 31.73 21.73
N LYS A 13 -14.86 30.41 21.64
CA LYS A 13 -15.64 29.47 22.46
C LYS A 13 -14.81 28.93 23.62
N SER A 14 -15.49 28.64 24.73
CA SER A 14 -14.88 28.00 25.90
C SER A 14 -15.02 26.49 25.79
N TYR A 15 -13.94 25.76 26.08
CA TYR A 15 -13.88 24.31 26.07
C TYR A 15 -13.34 23.80 27.39
N SER A 16 -13.95 22.75 27.92
CA SER A 16 -13.52 22.11 29.15
C SER A 16 -12.86 20.77 28.85
N TYR A 17 -11.75 20.51 29.53
CA TYR A 17 -10.96 19.30 29.40
C TYR A 17 -10.88 18.59 30.75
N SER A 18 -10.86 17.26 30.70
CA SER A 18 -10.75 16.39 31.88
C SER A 18 -9.63 15.38 31.69
N LEU A 19 -9.09 14.87 32.80
CA LEU A 19 -8.06 13.83 32.79
C LEU A 19 -8.65 12.54 33.34
N LEU A 20 -8.63 11.47 32.55
CA LEU A 20 -9.16 10.16 32.91
C LEU A 20 -8.03 9.20 33.30
N ALA A 21 -8.20 8.49 34.43
CA ALA A 21 -7.32 7.40 34.87
C ALA A 21 -8.13 6.11 35.09
N ILE A 22 -7.42 4.98 35.19
CA ILE A 22 -8.02 3.65 35.40
C ILE A 22 -8.81 3.59 36.72
N THR A 23 -8.40 4.37 37.73
CA THR A 23 -9.00 4.41 39.07
C THR A 23 -9.91 5.64 39.31
N GLY A 24 -10.32 6.35 38.26
CA GLY A 24 -11.20 7.52 38.34
C GLY A 24 -10.62 8.80 37.73
N ASN A 25 -11.19 9.97 38.08
CA ASN A 25 -10.74 11.28 37.59
C ASN A 25 -9.69 11.89 38.54
N PRO A 26 -8.38 11.80 38.24
CA PRO A 26 -7.32 12.39 39.05
C PRO A 26 -7.50 13.91 39.21
N LYS A 27 -7.20 14.42 40.41
CA LYS A 27 -7.17 15.86 40.67
C LYS A 27 -5.99 16.49 39.95
N VAL A 28 -6.29 17.29 38.92
CA VAL A 28 -5.27 18.07 38.19
C VAL A 28 -4.88 19.27 39.04
N LYS A 29 -3.57 19.45 39.26
CA LYS A 29 -3.01 20.58 40.00
C LYS A 29 -3.08 21.85 39.16
N GLU A 30 -2.72 21.74 37.89
CA GLU A 30 -2.63 22.87 36.97
C GLU A 30 -2.82 22.38 35.53
N TRP A 31 -3.57 23.14 34.74
CA TRP A 31 -3.66 23.00 33.30
C TRP A 31 -2.89 24.14 32.64
N LYS A 32 -2.17 23.84 31.56
CA LYS A 32 -1.38 24.80 30.80
C LYS A 32 -1.67 24.69 29.31
N ILE A 33 -1.70 25.82 28.60
CA ILE A 33 -1.61 25.87 27.14
C ILE A 33 -0.20 26.33 26.79
N GLU A 34 0.51 25.54 26.01
CA GLU A 34 1.84 25.84 25.50
C GLU A 34 1.82 26.02 23.98
N TYR A 35 2.54 27.02 23.49
CA TYR A 35 2.81 27.21 22.07
C TYR A 35 4.26 27.63 21.88
N ASN A 36 5.00 26.90 21.03
CA ASN A 36 6.43 27.12 20.77
C ASN A 36 7.28 27.23 22.06
N GLY A 37 7.03 26.37 23.04
CA GLY A 37 7.76 26.34 24.31
C GLY A 37 7.39 27.48 25.30
N LYS A 38 6.46 28.37 24.94
CA LYS A 38 5.95 29.41 25.83
C LYS A 38 4.57 29.04 26.36
N ILE A 39 4.41 29.12 27.68
CA ILE A 39 3.10 29.00 28.32
C ILE A 39 2.28 30.24 28.01
N LEU A 40 1.14 30.04 27.36
CA LEU A 40 0.22 31.10 26.96
C LEU A 40 -0.83 31.38 28.03
N SER A 41 -1.31 30.35 28.72
CA SER A 41 -2.30 30.47 29.78
C SER A 41 -2.26 29.26 30.72
N THR A 42 -2.66 29.47 31.96
CA THR A 42 -2.81 28.40 32.97
C THR A 42 -4.09 28.59 33.77
N ASN A 43 -4.66 27.49 34.26
CA ASN A 43 -5.75 27.51 35.25
C ASN A 43 -5.86 26.17 35.99
N THR A 44 -6.73 26.11 36.99
CA THR A 44 -7.03 24.89 37.76
C THR A 44 -8.29 24.17 37.29
N ALA A 45 -9.19 24.85 36.58
CA ALA A 45 -10.50 24.33 36.18
C ALA A 45 -10.47 23.45 34.91
N GLY A 46 -9.41 23.52 34.10
CA GLY A 46 -9.32 22.83 32.81
C GLY A 46 -10.19 23.44 31.72
N SER A 47 -10.67 24.67 31.88
CA SER A 47 -11.52 25.37 30.90
C SER A 47 -10.77 26.48 30.19
N PHE A 48 -10.71 26.45 28.86
CA PHE A 48 -9.95 27.39 28.05
C PHE A 48 -10.79 28.04 26.96
N LYS A 49 -10.59 29.35 26.77
CA LYS A 49 -11.09 30.11 25.62
C LYS A 49 -9.90 30.51 24.75
N PHE A 50 -9.94 30.14 23.47
CA PHE A 50 -8.81 30.35 22.56
C PHE A 50 -8.92 31.69 21.82
N HIS A 51 -7.82 32.43 21.83
CA HIS A 51 -7.73 33.73 21.17
C HIS A 51 -7.50 33.56 19.64
N PRO A 52 -8.06 34.43 18.79
CA PRO A 52 -7.97 34.34 17.31
C PRO A 52 -6.56 34.27 16.73
N ASN A 53 -5.58 34.89 17.40
CA ASN A 53 -4.17 34.80 17.01
C ASN A 53 -3.58 33.38 17.07
N LEU A 54 -4.30 32.43 17.69
CA LEU A 54 -3.96 31.01 17.72
C LEU A 54 -4.60 30.22 16.57
N ALA A 55 -5.51 30.81 15.80
CA ALA A 55 -6.16 30.12 14.68
C ALA A 55 -5.14 29.58 13.67
N GLY A 56 -5.35 28.34 13.23
CA GLY A 56 -4.47 27.63 12.30
C GLY A 56 -3.20 27.06 12.95
N LYS A 57 -2.99 27.24 14.25
CA LYS A 57 -1.80 26.76 14.97
C LYS A 57 -2.11 25.50 15.78
N LYS A 58 -1.08 24.65 15.93
CA LYS A 58 -1.06 23.54 16.87
C LYS A 58 -0.53 24.04 18.21
N VAL A 59 -1.32 23.88 19.27
CA VAL A 59 -0.93 24.20 20.65
C VAL A 59 -0.97 22.94 21.50
N ARG A 60 -0.16 22.86 22.54
CA ARG A 60 -0.09 21.71 23.43
C ARG A 60 -0.86 22.02 24.72
N LEU A 61 -1.90 21.24 24.99
CA LEU A 61 -2.61 21.27 26.27
C LEU A 61 -1.94 20.30 27.23
N ILE A 62 -1.56 20.78 28.41
CA ILE A 62 -0.82 20.03 29.42
C ILE A 62 -1.62 19.99 30.72
N ALA A 63 -1.80 18.82 31.29
CA ALA A 63 -2.35 18.58 32.63
C ALA A 63 -1.22 18.16 33.57
N VAL A 64 -0.99 18.92 34.63
CA VAL A 64 -0.01 18.63 35.67
C VAL A 64 -0.72 17.96 36.85
N VAL A 65 -0.27 16.76 37.22
CA VAL A 65 -0.76 16.00 38.37
C VAL A 65 0.36 15.74 39.37
N ILE A 66 0.02 15.62 40.65
CA ILE A 66 0.99 15.19 41.67
C ILE A 66 0.90 13.67 41.79
N GLN A 67 1.97 12.96 41.45
CA GLN A 67 2.11 11.52 41.64
C GLN A 67 3.35 11.28 42.51
N ASN A 68 3.17 10.59 43.64
CA ASN A 68 4.25 10.27 44.59
C ASN A 68 5.10 11.50 44.99
N GLY A 69 4.45 12.64 45.25
CA GLY A 69 5.11 13.90 45.62
C GLY A 69 5.80 14.64 44.46
N LYS A 70 5.75 14.13 43.23
CA LYS A 70 6.35 14.77 42.03
C LYS A 70 5.27 15.25 41.06
N ASN A 71 5.53 16.38 40.40
CA ASN A 71 4.68 16.85 39.31
C ASN A 71 4.93 15.97 38.08
N THR A 72 3.87 15.41 37.51
CA THR A 72 3.87 14.62 36.26
C THR A 72 2.99 15.32 35.24
N GLU A 73 3.46 15.46 34.01
CA GLU A 73 2.76 16.16 32.94
C GLU A 73 2.16 15.17 31.93
N HIS A 74 0.89 15.36 31.59
CA HIS A 74 0.21 14.67 30.50
C HIS A 74 -0.22 15.68 29.46
N SER A 75 -0.09 15.38 28.17
CA SER A 75 -0.39 16.37 27.13
C SER A 75 -1.12 15.81 25.92
N ILE A 76 -1.91 16.66 25.26
CA ILE A 76 -2.49 16.43 23.93
C ILE A 76 -2.27 17.66 23.05
N ASP A 77 -2.22 17.46 21.75
CA ASP A 77 -2.15 18.55 20.77
C ASP A 77 -3.55 18.98 20.36
N LEU A 78 -3.76 20.30 20.29
CA LEU A 78 -4.98 20.93 19.83
C LEU A 78 -4.70 21.73 18.55
N PHE A 79 -5.56 21.61 17.54
CA PHE A 79 -5.49 22.44 16.33
C PHE A 79 -6.60 23.49 16.37
N ILE A 80 -6.24 24.75 16.62
CA ILE A 80 -7.23 25.81 16.86
C ILE A 80 -7.87 26.26 15.54
N LEU A 81 -9.19 26.24 15.47
CA LEU A 81 -9.94 26.64 14.29
C LEU A 81 -10.45 28.07 14.42
N LEU A 82 -10.29 28.88 13.37
CA LEU A 82 -10.82 30.25 13.34
C LEU A 82 -12.35 30.27 13.48
N GLY A 83 -13.03 29.31 12.87
CA GLY A 83 -14.48 29.16 12.92
C GLY A 83 -14.92 27.78 12.48
N ASN A 84 -16.23 27.57 12.34
CA ASN A 84 -16.77 26.30 11.87
C ASN A 84 -16.23 25.96 10.47
N PRO A 85 -15.75 24.72 10.25
CA PRO A 85 -15.44 24.20 8.93
C PRO A 85 -16.64 24.32 7.98
N LYS A 86 -16.43 24.90 6.79
CA LYS A 86 -17.47 24.99 5.76
C LYS A 86 -16.92 24.69 4.37
N ILE A 87 -17.75 24.07 3.55
CA ILE A 87 -17.60 24.03 2.10
C ILE A 87 -18.29 25.30 1.57
N LEU A 88 -17.58 26.09 0.75
CA LEU A 88 -18.09 27.34 0.19
C LEU A 88 -18.67 27.15 -1.20
N SER A 89 -17.98 26.36 -2.02
CA SER A 89 -18.43 26.02 -3.36
C SER A 89 -17.79 24.72 -3.81
N ILE A 90 -18.47 24.06 -4.74
CA ILE A 90 -17.95 22.93 -5.49
C ILE A 90 -18.17 23.25 -6.95
N GLU A 91 -17.16 23.01 -7.78
CA GLU A 91 -17.27 23.22 -9.22
C GLU A 91 -16.50 22.15 -9.99
N TRP A 92 -17.09 21.74 -11.10
CA TRP A 92 -16.42 20.93 -12.10
C TRP A 92 -15.53 21.80 -12.96
N GLN A 93 -14.28 21.40 -13.15
CA GLN A 93 -13.31 22.09 -13.99
C GLN A 93 -12.71 21.14 -15.03
N ASP A 94 -12.32 21.70 -16.18
CA ASP A 94 -11.46 21.00 -17.13
C ASP A 94 -10.00 20.93 -16.65
N PHE A 95 -9.13 20.20 -17.36
CA PHE A 95 -7.72 20.06 -16.99
C PHE A 95 -6.93 21.38 -16.91
N ARG A 96 -7.49 22.49 -17.43
CA ARG A 96 -6.89 23.83 -17.36
C ARG A 96 -7.44 24.65 -16.19
N GLY A 97 -8.32 24.06 -15.37
CA GLY A 97 -8.96 24.71 -14.24
C GLY A 97 -10.15 25.60 -14.63
N LYS A 98 -10.69 25.51 -15.85
CA LYS A 98 -11.84 26.32 -16.28
C LYS A 98 -13.16 25.62 -15.93
N PRO A 99 -14.16 26.33 -15.35
CA PRO A 99 -15.45 25.73 -15.00
C PRO A 99 -16.14 25.06 -16.19
N ILE A 100 -16.63 23.84 -16.02
CA ILE A 100 -17.34 23.07 -17.06
C ILE A 100 -18.68 23.72 -17.37
N GLY A 101 -19.46 24.08 -16.35
CA GLY A 101 -20.79 24.69 -16.52
C GLY A 101 -21.72 23.77 -17.30
N LYS A 102 -22.34 24.28 -18.38
CA LYS A 102 -23.23 23.52 -19.28
C LYS A 102 -22.51 22.84 -20.45
N ARG A 103 -21.17 22.82 -20.46
CA ARG A 103 -20.42 22.15 -21.53
C ARG A 103 -20.68 20.65 -21.45
N LYS A 104 -20.92 20.04 -22.61
CA LYS A 104 -21.02 18.57 -22.74
C LYS A 104 -19.68 17.95 -22.32
N VAL A 105 -19.77 16.89 -21.51
CA VAL A 105 -18.64 16.10 -21.05
C VAL A 105 -18.81 14.70 -21.62
N GLY A 106 -17.76 14.15 -22.20
CA GLY A 106 -17.70 12.74 -22.61
C GLY A 106 -16.76 11.93 -21.75
N TYR A 107 -16.82 10.61 -21.91
CA TYR A 107 -16.05 9.67 -21.11
C TYR A 107 -14.52 9.72 -21.31
N LEU A 108 -14.04 10.38 -22.36
CA LEU A 108 -12.61 10.61 -22.63
C LEU A 108 -12.11 11.99 -22.17
N ASP A 109 -12.97 12.84 -21.62
CA ASP A 109 -12.56 14.15 -21.10
C ASP A 109 -11.81 14.03 -19.76
N LYS A 110 -10.82 14.89 -19.54
CA LYS A 110 -10.13 15.02 -18.27
C LYS A 110 -10.73 16.17 -17.49
N ILE A 111 -11.44 15.81 -16.42
CA ILE A 111 -12.10 16.77 -15.54
C ILE A 111 -11.64 16.58 -14.11
N GLN A 112 -11.81 17.62 -13.31
CA GLN A 112 -11.54 17.60 -11.88
C GLN A 112 -12.68 18.29 -11.13
N LEU A 113 -12.91 17.84 -9.90
CA LEU A 113 -13.78 18.48 -8.95
C LEU A 113 -12.94 19.41 -8.07
N ALA A 114 -13.19 20.71 -8.14
CA ALA A 114 -12.57 21.70 -7.27
C ALA A 114 -13.54 22.06 -6.14
N ILE A 115 -13.08 21.94 -4.90
CA ILE A 115 -13.88 22.18 -3.70
C ILE A 115 -13.24 23.32 -2.93
N LYS A 116 -13.93 24.46 -2.86
CA LYS A 116 -13.50 25.60 -2.05
C LYS A 116 -14.01 25.43 -0.63
N THR A 117 -13.13 25.60 0.34
CA THR A 117 -13.43 25.45 1.76
C THR A 117 -12.99 26.67 2.55
N ILE A 118 -13.54 26.82 3.75
CA ILE A 118 -13.09 27.79 4.74
C ILE A 118 -13.04 27.13 6.12
N ASN A 119 -12.04 27.46 6.91
CA ASN A 119 -11.78 26.89 8.24
C ASN A 119 -11.55 25.36 8.25
N ILE A 120 -11.33 24.73 7.10
CA ILE A 120 -10.78 23.38 7.02
C ILE A 120 -9.25 23.51 6.98
N PRO A 121 -8.51 22.86 7.89
CA PRO A 121 -7.05 22.96 7.94
C PRO A 121 -6.35 22.46 6.69
N LYS A 122 -5.23 23.11 6.36
CA LYS A 122 -4.33 22.68 5.30
C LYS A 122 -3.92 21.23 5.50
N GLY A 123 -4.01 20.43 4.45
CA GLY A 123 -3.66 19.01 4.45
C GLY A 123 -4.79 18.06 4.86
N ASP A 124 -5.86 18.56 5.49
CA ASP A 124 -7.05 17.73 5.73
C ASP A 124 -7.76 17.43 4.40
N SER A 125 -8.38 16.27 4.31
CA SER A 125 -9.08 15.81 3.10
C SER A 125 -10.58 15.67 3.34
N LEU A 126 -11.36 15.69 2.26
CA LEU A 126 -12.81 15.49 2.26
C LEU A 126 -13.14 14.12 1.65
N LYS A 127 -14.20 13.49 2.17
CA LYS A 127 -14.75 12.25 1.65
C LYS A 127 -15.79 12.57 0.58
N ILE A 128 -15.71 11.85 -0.53
CA ILE A 128 -16.55 12.03 -1.71
C ILE A 128 -17.31 10.73 -1.94
N SER A 129 -18.63 10.80 -2.03
CA SER A 129 -19.48 9.69 -2.42
C SER A 129 -20.12 9.99 -3.76
N ILE A 130 -20.14 9.01 -4.66
CA ILE A 130 -20.69 9.16 -6.02
C ILE A 130 -21.89 8.24 -6.17
N TYR A 131 -23.00 8.78 -6.69
CA TYR A 131 -24.27 8.09 -6.90
C TYR A 131 -24.75 8.32 -8.34
N GLU A 132 -25.54 7.39 -8.85
CA GLU A 132 -26.18 7.51 -10.18
C GLU A 132 -27.53 8.25 -10.10
N GLU A 133 -28.27 8.12 -9.00
CA GLU A 133 -29.55 8.80 -8.81
C GLU A 133 -29.53 9.74 -7.60
N GLU A 134 -30.33 10.82 -7.65
CA GLU A 134 -30.39 11.83 -6.58
C GLU A 134 -31.02 11.30 -5.28
N THR A 135 -31.94 10.33 -5.39
CA THR A 135 -32.90 9.95 -4.33
C THR A 135 -32.71 8.54 -3.78
N THR A 136 -32.06 7.62 -4.48
CA THR A 136 -31.86 6.22 -4.01
C THR A 136 -30.41 5.97 -3.58
N LYS A 137 -30.23 5.39 -2.38
CA LYS A 137 -28.91 4.95 -1.88
C LYS A 137 -28.43 3.64 -2.54
N ASP A 138 -29.23 3.07 -3.45
CA ASP A 138 -29.09 1.71 -3.93
C ASP A 138 -28.05 1.56 -5.05
N ARG A 139 -27.59 2.65 -5.65
CA ARG A 139 -26.53 2.64 -6.69
C ARG A 139 -25.35 3.54 -6.34
N SER A 140 -24.63 3.16 -5.28
CA SER A 140 -23.34 3.76 -4.93
C SER A 140 -22.25 3.34 -5.94
N MET A 141 -21.64 4.32 -6.61
CA MET A 141 -20.51 4.12 -7.54
C MET A 141 -19.15 4.09 -6.82
N GLY A 142 -19.16 4.25 -5.50
CA GLY A 142 -17.97 4.18 -4.64
C GLY A 142 -17.72 5.48 -3.88
N THR A 143 -16.68 5.44 -3.04
CA THR A 143 -16.23 6.60 -2.27
C THR A 143 -14.76 6.89 -2.55
N SER A 144 -14.39 8.16 -2.58
CA SER A 144 -13.02 8.63 -2.78
C SER A 144 -12.67 9.73 -1.78
N THR A 145 -11.38 10.07 -1.71
CA THR A 145 -10.89 11.14 -0.83
C THR A 145 -10.18 12.19 -1.68
N THR A 146 -10.40 13.47 -1.38
CA THR A 146 -9.75 14.57 -2.09
C THR A 146 -8.26 14.63 -1.78
N SER A 147 -7.52 15.44 -2.55
CA SER A 147 -6.25 16.00 -2.06
C SER A 147 -6.46 16.68 -0.70
N GLY A 148 -5.37 16.84 0.06
CA GLY A 148 -5.39 17.74 1.21
C GLY A 148 -5.75 19.17 0.78
N VAL A 149 -6.45 19.91 1.64
CA VAL A 149 -6.76 21.33 1.43
C VAL A 149 -5.47 22.12 1.30
N ASP A 150 -5.35 22.95 0.26
CA ASP A 150 -4.18 23.78 0.00
C ASP A 150 -4.19 25.11 0.79
N ASP A 151 -3.14 25.92 0.61
CA ASP A 151 -3.02 27.24 1.27
C ASP A 151 -4.11 28.24 0.85
N LYS A 152 -4.75 27.99 -0.29
CA LYS A 152 -5.86 28.79 -0.80
C LYS A 152 -7.21 28.22 -0.36
N GLY A 153 -7.26 27.15 0.42
CA GLY A 153 -8.51 26.53 0.87
C GLY A 153 -9.19 25.64 -0.17
N PHE A 154 -8.49 25.20 -1.22
CA PHE A 154 -9.01 24.29 -2.23
C PHE A 154 -8.59 22.85 -1.97
N ALA A 155 -9.51 21.92 -2.21
CA ALA A 155 -9.25 20.50 -2.31
C ALA A 155 -9.74 19.98 -3.67
N TYR A 156 -9.02 19.01 -4.24
CA TYR A 156 -9.27 18.52 -5.59
C TYR A 156 -9.53 17.01 -5.62
N LEU A 157 -10.46 16.57 -6.45
CA LEU A 157 -10.62 15.17 -6.85
C LEU A 157 -10.48 15.08 -8.37
N TYR A 158 -9.52 14.28 -8.86
CA TYR A 158 -9.22 14.16 -10.28
C TYR A 158 -9.94 12.96 -10.88
N PHE A 159 -10.75 13.17 -11.92
CA PHE A 159 -11.52 12.13 -12.61
C PHE A 159 -10.80 11.75 -13.91
N ASN A 160 -9.74 10.96 -13.78
CA ASN A 160 -8.86 10.63 -14.91
C ASN A 160 -9.31 9.39 -15.71
N GLN A 161 -10.41 8.74 -15.34
CA GLN A 161 -10.85 7.45 -15.92
C GLN A 161 -12.38 7.34 -15.99
N LEU A 162 -13.06 8.40 -16.44
CA LEU A 162 -14.52 8.41 -16.56
C LEU A 162 -15.03 7.19 -17.36
N SER A 163 -14.33 6.77 -18.41
CA SER A 163 -14.73 5.62 -19.24
C SER A 163 -14.91 4.29 -18.50
N LEU A 164 -14.27 4.11 -17.33
CA LEU A 164 -14.48 2.91 -16.50
C LEU A 164 -15.85 2.89 -15.83
N TYR A 165 -16.43 4.06 -15.58
CA TYR A 165 -17.79 4.18 -15.07
C TYR A 165 -18.82 3.85 -16.15
N GLN A 166 -18.53 4.16 -17.43
CA GLN A 166 -19.38 3.78 -18.57
C GLN A 166 -19.58 2.26 -18.67
N ASP A 167 -18.48 1.49 -18.67
CA ASP A 167 -18.52 0.02 -18.80
C ASP A 167 -19.21 -0.68 -17.61
N ALA A 168 -19.15 -0.06 -16.42
CA ALA A 168 -19.79 -0.59 -15.21
C ALA A 168 -21.30 -0.36 -15.21
N LEU A 169 -21.77 0.74 -15.80
CA LEU A 169 -23.19 1.12 -15.88
C LEU A 169 -23.90 0.42 -17.04
N ASN A 170 -23.30 0.40 -18.24
CA ASN A 170 -23.84 -0.31 -19.41
C ASN A 170 -24.00 -1.84 -19.18
N LYS A 171 -23.33 -2.41 -18.17
CA LYS A 171 -23.51 -3.82 -17.76
C LYS A 171 -24.61 -4.04 -16.72
N LYS A 172 -25.09 -2.98 -16.06
CA LYS A 172 -26.11 -3.04 -15.02
C LYS A 172 -27.49 -2.67 -15.54
N ASP A 173 -27.58 -1.82 -16.55
CA ASP A 173 -28.86 -1.40 -17.12
C ASP A 173 -29.23 -2.15 -18.40
N TRP A 174 -30.53 -2.42 -18.53
CA TRP A 174 -31.15 -3.12 -19.65
C TRP A 174 -31.65 -2.12 -20.72
N ILE A 175 -31.33 -0.83 -20.55
CA ILE A 175 -31.76 0.30 -21.35
C ILE A 175 -30.51 1.12 -21.68
N GLU A 176 -30.26 1.37 -22.96
CA GLU A 176 -29.22 2.30 -23.40
C GLU A 176 -29.70 3.74 -23.19
N GLU A 177 -29.21 4.41 -22.15
CA GLU A 177 -29.48 5.83 -21.92
C GLU A 177 -28.47 6.70 -22.69
N GLY A 178 -28.93 7.78 -23.32
CA GLY A 178 -28.06 8.67 -24.12
C GLY A 178 -27.14 9.56 -23.28
N GLU A 179 -27.44 9.73 -21.99
CA GLU A 179 -26.65 10.51 -21.01
C GLU A 179 -26.69 9.78 -19.66
N HIS A 180 -25.59 9.79 -18.92
CA HIS A 180 -25.51 9.29 -17.55
C HIS A 180 -25.34 10.46 -16.59
N GLU A 181 -26.14 10.46 -15.52
CA GLU A 181 -26.09 11.46 -14.47
C GLU A 181 -25.33 10.94 -13.25
N TYR A 182 -24.43 11.76 -12.70
CA TYR A 182 -23.66 11.46 -11.51
C TYR A 182 -23.91 12.51 -10.46
N TYR A 183 -24.40 12.08 -9.30
CA TYR A 183 -24.58 12.92 -8.13
C TYR A 183 -23.41 12.72 -7.18
N ILE A 184 -22.65 13.78 -6.97
CA ILE A 184 -21.52 13.79 -6.04
C ILE A 184 -21.95 14.42 -4.74
N LYS A 185 -21.69 13.69 -3.66
CA LYS A 185 -21.81 14.16 -2.30
C LYS A 185 -20.44 14.36 -1.68
N VAL A 186 -20.14 15.59 -1.29
CA VAL A 186 -18.89 15.94 -0.61
C VAL A 186 -19.17 16.08 0.87
N LYS A 187 -18.38 15.39 1.70
CA LYS A 187 -18.53 15.37 3.15
C LYS A 187 -17.18 15.53 3.83
N TYR A 188 -17.11 16.47 4.77
CA TYR A 188 -15.99 16.56 5.70
C TYR A 188 -16.36 15.81 7.00
N GLU A 189 -15.72 14.66 7.23
CA GLU A 189 -15.90 13.83 8.43
C GLU A 189 -14.75 14.08 9.42
N ASN A 190 -15.03 14.81 10.50
CA ASN A 190 -14.14 14.99 11.65
C ASN A 190 -14.98 15.04 12.95
N TYR A 191 -14.39 15.31 14.12
CA TYR A 191 -15.09 15.43 15.41
C TYR A 191 -16.03 16.65 15.53
N ILE A 192 -16.26 17.41 14.45
CA ILE A 192 -17.16 18.56 14.41
C ILE A 192 -18.30 18.26 13.42
N ASN A 193 -19.52 18.72 13.77
CA ASN A 193 -20.77 18.60 13.02
C ASN A 193 -20.63 18.85 11.50
N ARG A 194 -20.42 17.74 10.78
CA ARG A 194 -20.80 17.41 9.40
C ARG A 194 -21.19 18.59 8.50
N THR A 195 -20.29 18.99 7.60
CA THR A 195 -20.62 19.81 6.42
C THR A 195 -20.80 18.92 5.19
N GLU A 196 -21.88 19.15 4.43
CA GLU A 196 -22.18 18.40 3.22
C GLU A 196 -22.61 19.33 2.10
N GLU A 197 -22.20 19.03 0.88
CA GLU A 197 -22.66 19.69 -0.33
C GLU A 197 -22.87 18.65 -1.45
N LYS A 198 -23.79 18.95 -2.37
CA LYS A 198 -24.10 18.08 -3.52
C LYS A 198 -23.88 18.82 -4.83
N ILE A 199 -23.35 18.12 -5.82
CA ILE A 199 -23.24 18.63 -7.20
C ILE A 199 -23.50 17.50 -8.18
N GLN A 200 -24.17 17.83 -9.29
CA GLN A 200 -24.43 16.90 -10.38
C GLN A 200 -23.35 17.03 -11.46
N LEU A 201 -23.06 15.93 -12.15
CA LEU A 201 -22.29 15.87 -13.38
C LEU A 201 -23.07 15.04 -14.39
N VAL A 202 -23.33 15.61 -15.57
CA VAL A 202 -23.98 14.90 -16.67
C VAL A 202 -22.92 14.56 -17.72
N ILE A 203 -22.83 13.29 -18.11
CA ILE A 203 -21.87 12.78 -19.09
C ILE A 203 -22.64 12.15 -20.24
N GLN A 204 -22.28 12.46 -21.48
CA GLN A 204 -22.88 11.80 -22.63
C GLN A 204 -22.45 10.33 -22.69
N ASN A 205 -23.38 9.40 -22.94
CA ASN A 205 -23.10 7.97 -23.01
C ASN A 205 -22.42 7.56 -24.33
N GLU A 206 -21.36 8.28 -24.68
CA GLU A 206 -20.51 8.05 -25.84
C GLU A 206 -19.06 8.09 -25.38
N LEU A 207 -18.22 7.21 -25.93
CA LEU A 207 -16.78 7.21 -25.65
C LEU A 207 -16.08 8.31 -26.46
N THR A 208 -16.43 9.55 -26.17
CA THR A 208 -16.01 10.75 -26.91
C THR A 208 -15.32 11.75 -25.97
N GLN A 209 -14.57 12.67 -26.56
CA GLN A 209 -13.91 13.78 -25.88
C GLN A 209 -14.59 15.09 -26.33
N HIS A 210 -15.09 15.92 -25.42
CA HIS A 210 -15.81 17.16 -25.73
C HIS A 210 -15.14 18.42 -25.15
N VAL A 211 -14.49 18.33 -24.00
CA VAL A 211 -13.95 19.45 -23.22
C VAL A 211 -12.46 19.67 -23.48
N ASP A 212 -11.77 18.61 -23.91
CA ASP A 212 -10.31 18.60 -24.11
C ASP A 212 -9.87 18.60 -25.58
N LYS A 213 -10.80 18.81 -26.52
CA LYS A 213 -10.42 18.89 -27.94
C LYS A 213 -9.43 20.04 -28.13
N PRO A 214 -8.20 19.77 -28.60
CA PRO A 214 -7.29 20.85 -28.96
C PRO A 214 -7.98 21.67 -30.05
N GLN A 215 -8.13 22.98 -29.83
CA GLN A 215 -8.50 23.86 -30.94
C GLN A 215 -7.40 23.71 -31.99
N GLN A 216 -7.76 23.27 -33.19
CA GLN A 216 -6.87 23.39 -34.34
C GLN A 216 -6.63 24.89 -34.56
N THR A 217 -5.52 25.38 -34.07
CA THR A 217 -5.03 26.71 -34.40
C THR A 217 -4.05 26.57 -35.56
N ASN A 218 -4.44 27.00 -36.74
CA ASN A 218 -3.55 27.16 -37.90
C ASN A 218 -2.62 28.38 -37.76
N LYS A 219 -2.24 28.75 -36.54
CA LYS A 219 -1.26 29.82 -36.31
C LYS A 219 0.06 29.16 -35.92
N PRO A 220 1.14 29.29 -36.72
CA PRO A 220 2.46 28.88 -36.24
C PRO A 220 2.74 29.67 -34.96
N VAL A 221 2.92 28.96 -33.85
CA VAL A 221 3.32 29.56 -32.59
C VAL A 221 4.78 30.00 -32.77
N VAL A 222 4.99 31.28 -33.00
CA VAL A 222 6.29 31.91 -32.78
C VAL A 222 6.51 31.86 -31.28
N VAL A 223 7.38 30.97 -30.84
CA VAL A 223 7.88 30.97 -29.46
C VAL A 223 8.79 32.19 -29.35
N SER A 224 8.26 33.31 -28.88
CA SER A 224 9.10 34.37 -28.35
C SER A 224 9.92 33.75 -27.22
N ALA A 225 11.23 33.68 -27.43
CA ALA A 225 12.18 33.23 -26.44
C ALA A 225 11.94 34.01 -25.13
N PRO A 226 11.87 33.34 -23.96
CA PRO A 226 11.97 34.06 -22.71
C PRO A 226 13.36 34.70 -22.65
N ASP A 227 13.41 36.03 -22.56
CA ASP A 227 14.61 36.85 -22.28
C ASP A 227 15.10 36.65 -20.84
N ASN A 228 15.20 35.40 -20.40
CA ASN A 228 16.07 35.01 -19.33
C ASN A 228 16.92 33.87 -19.86
N LYS A 229 18.17 34.19 -20.19
CA LYS A 229 19.21 33.18 -20.40
C LYS A 229 19.08 32.16 -19.25
N PRO A 230 18.83 30.86 -19.53
CA PRO A 230 18.92 29.87 -18.48
C PRO A 230 20.33 30.00 -17.90
N LYS A 231 20.43 30.16 -16.57
CA LYS A 231 21.72 30.09 -15.89
C LYS A 231 22.42 28.83 -16.42
N GLN A 232 23.57 29.03 -17.08
CA GLN A 232 24.43 27.93 -17.47
C GLN A 232 24.80 27.22 -16.17
N ASP A 233 24.22 26.03 -16.00
CA ASP A 233 24.51 25.15 -14.89
C ASP A 233 25.91 24.60 -15.16
N ASN A 234 26.93 25.29 -14.64
CA ASN A 234 28.35 24.95 -14.80
C ASN A 234 28.75 23.70 -14.00
N LYS A 235 27.78 22.97 -13.43
CA LYS A 235 28.03 21.73 -12.68
C LYS A 235 28.36 20.59 -13.64
N SER A 236 29.37 19.81 -13.30
CA SER A 236 29.67 18.56 -14.02
C SER A 236 28.43 17.65 -13.98
N LYS A 237 28.08 17.07 -15.12
CA LYS A 237 26.93 16.17 -15.28
C LYS A 237 27.38 14.72 -15.35
N ARG A 238 26.72 13.84 -14.61
CA ARG A 238 26.96 12.39 -14.64
C ARG A 238 25.69 11.65 -15.02
N ASP A 239 25.80 10.72 -15.96
CA ASP A 239 24.74 9.76 -16.27
C ASP A 239 24.86 8.59 -15.29
N VAL A 240 23.74 8.17 -14.69
CA VAL A 240 23.72 7.25 -13.55
C VAL A 240 22.82 6.06 -13.84
N VAL A 241 23.22 4.88 -13.39
CA VAL A 241 22.42 3.64 -13.44
C VAL A 241 21.97 3.26 -12.03
N PHE A 242 20.68 3.03 -11.84
CA PHE A 242 20.12 2.48 -10.60
C PHE A 242 19.57 1.07 -10.83
N ASN A 243 20.06 0.11 -10.05
CA ASN A 243 19.55 -1.24 -9.96
C ASN A 243 18.71 -1.35 -8.68
N MET A 244 17.39 -1.41 -8.84
CA MET A 244 16.41 -1.43 -7.76
C MET A 244 15.95 -2.87 -7.51
N PHE A 245 15.92 -3.30 -6.24
CA PHE A 245 15.56 -4.67 -5.84
C PHE A 245 14.46 -4.64 -4.78
N PHE A 246 13.24 -5.04 -5.14
CA PHE A 246 12.07 -5.07 -4.25
C PHE A 246 11.73 -6.51 -3.85
N ASP A 247 11.97 -6.85 -2.58
CA ASP A 247 11.80 -8.24 -2.13
C ASP A 247 10.32 -8.66 -1.92
N GLY A 248 10.10 -9.97 -1.89
CA GLY A 248 8.81 -10.62 -1.65
C GLY A 248 8.29 -10.41 -0.23
N THR A 249 7.05 -10.81 0.01
CA THR A 249 6.45 -10.64 1.35
C THR A 249 7.19 -11.50 2.36
N MET A 250 7.44 -10.97 3.56
CA MET A 250 8.15 -11.66 4.62
C MET A 250 9.60 -12.01 4.26
N ASN A 251 10.11 -11.62 3.09
CA ASN A 251 11.52 -11.76 2.76
C ASN A 251 12.30 -10.52 3.19
N ASN A 252 13.41 -10.74 3.88
CA ASN A 252 14.32 -9.67 4.28
C ASN A 252 15.75 -10.18 4.33
N MET A 253 16.56 -9.74 3.37
CA MET A 253 17.97 -10.07 3.25
C MET A 253 18.76 -9.77 4.53
N THR A 254 18.54 -8.60 5.13
CA THR A 254 19.24 -8.19 6.35
C THR A 254 18.92 -9.15 7.48
N ASN A 255 17.64 -9.47 7.70
CA ASN A 255 17.19 -10.35 8.77
C ASN A 255 17.69 -11.78 8.58
N THR A 256 17.64 -12.32 7.35
CA THR A 256 18.24 -13.61 7.02
C THR A 256 19.75 -13.61 7.31
N THR A 257 20.46 -12.53 7.00
CA THR A 257 21.90 -12.39 7.29
C THR A 257 22.18 -12.37 8.78
N GLU A 258 21.36 -11.67 9.58
CA GLU A 258 21.46 -11.67 11.04
C GLU A 258 21.25 -13.10 11.61
N ARG A 259 20.34 -13.89 11.04
CA ARG A 259 20.15 -15.31 11.42
C ARG A 259 21.39 -16.14 11.09
N ILE A 260 21.87 -16.08 9.84
CA ILE A 260 23.02 -16.88 9.39
C ILE A 260 24.25 -16.54 10.22
N GLY A 261 24.46 -15.25 10.52
CA GLY A 261 25.52 -14.77 11.41
C GLY A 261 25.29 -15.03 12.91
N LYS A 262 24.13 -15.60 13.30
CA LYS A 262 23.73 -15.90 14.69
C LYS A 262 23.88 -14.70 15.64
N THR A 263 23.54 -13.50 15.16
CA THR A 263 23.77 -12.27 15.92
C THR A 263 22.78 -12.07 17.07
N ASP A 264 23.10 -11.17 17.99
CA ASP A 264 22.17 -10.75 19.06
C ASP A 264 20.87 -10.11 18.56
N VAL A 265 20.88 -9.60 17.33
CA VAL A 265 19.67 -9.08 16.69
C VAL A 265 18.71 -10.24 16.43
N TYR A 266 19.19 -11.30 15.78
CA TYR A 266 18.39 -12.51 15.53
C TYR A 266 17.84 -13.09 16.83
N ASN A 267 18.68 -13.26 17.85
CA ASN A 267 18.27 -13.84 19.13
C ASN A 267 17.13 -13.08 19.81
N ARG A 268 17.14 -11.73 19.74
CA ARG A 268 16.17 -10.85 20.41
C ARG A 268 14.93 -10.52 19.57
N LYS A 269 15.06 -10.52 18.25
CA LYS A 269 14.03 -10.02 17.34
C LYS A 269 13.24 -11.13 16.65
N SER A 270 13.86 -12.28 16.40
CA SER A 270 13.17 -13.39 15.75
C SER A 270 12.26 -14.16 16.71
N ASN A 271 11.08 -14.57 16.22
CA ASN A 271 10.21 -15.55 16.86
C ASN A 271 10.68 -17.00 16.67
N LYS A 272 11.63 -17.25 15.75
CA LYS A 272 12.22 -18.57 15.43
C LYS A 272 11.23 -19.59 14.88
N GLU A 273 10.05 -19.15 14.47
CA GLU A 273 8.96 -20.01 14.00
C GLU A 273 8.63 -19.65 12.54
N ASP A 274 8.04 -18.48 12.32
CA ASP A 274 7.44 -18.10 11.05
C ASP A 274 7.64 -16.61 10.71
N ASP A 275 8.87 -16.11 10.84
CA ASP A 275 9.22 -14.73 10.53
C ASP A 275 10.28 -14.59 9.42
N SER A 276 10.58 -13.36 9.02
CA SER A 276 11.54 -13.06 7.97
C SER A 276 12.97 -13.47 8.30
N TYR A 277 13.30 -13.74 9.56
CA TYR A 277 14.60 -14.28 9.92
C TYR A 277 14.66 -15.77 9.59
N THR A 278 13.57 -16.53 9.75
CA THR A 278 13.55 -17.97 9.46
C THR A 278 13.57 -18.29 7.96
N ASN A 279 13.21 -17.32 7.11
CA ASN A 279 13.38 -17.43 5.66
C ASN A 279 14.86 -17.47 5.24
N PHE A 280 15.12 -18.01 4.05
CA PHE A 280 16.40 -17.88 3.36
C PHE A 280 16.38 -16.71 2.37
N TYR A 281 17.49 -16.48 1.68
CA TYR A 281 17.56 -15.42 0.69
C TYR A 281 16.62 -15.70 -0.49
N SER A 282 15.85 -14.69 -0.88
CA SER A 282 15.09 -14.73 -2.13
C SER A 282 16.02 -14.54 -3.32
N ASN A 283 15.54 -14.87 -4.53
CA ASN A 283 16.26 -14.61 -5.77
C ASN A 283 16.50 -13.11 -5.98
N VAL A 284 15.63 -12.23 -5.46
CA VAL A 284 15.86 -10.78 -5.48
C VAL A 284 17.05 -10.39 -4.60
N ALA A 285 17.13 -10.94 -3.39
CA ALA A 285 18.26 -10.71 -2.48
C ALA A 285 19.56 -11.29 -3.06
N LEU A 286 19.52 -12.50 -3.62
CA LEU A 286 20.67 -13.13 -4.27
C LEU A 286 21.16 -12.32 -5.48
N LEU A 287 20.24 -11.81 -6.31
CA LEU A 287 20.60 -10.91 -7.42
C LEU A 287 21.27 -9.63 -6.91
N TYR A 288 20.76 -9.02 -5.84
CA TYR A 288 21.38 -7.83 -5.25
C TYR A 288 22.81 -8.10 -4.72
N MET A 289 23.00 -9.23 -4.04
CA MET A 289 24.30 -9.63 -3.50
C MET A 289 25.31 -9.89 -4.61
N ASN A 290 24.90 -10.62 -5.65
CA ASN A 290 25.75 -10.98 -6.78
C ASN A 290 25.88 -9.88 -7.83
N ASN A 291 25.16 -8.77 -7.68
CA ASN A 291 25.34 -7.58 -8.51
C ASN A 291 26.64 -6.88 -8.09
N ASP A 292 27.75 -7.28 -8.68
CA ASP A 292 29.06 -6.67 -8.44
C ASP A 292 29.10 -5.28 -9.08
N VAL A 293 29.20 -4.26 -8.23
CA VAL A 293 29.13 -2.85 -8.62
C VAL A 293 30.27 -2.13 -7.92
N LYS A 294 31.18 -1.56 -8.70
CA LYS A 294 32.34 -0.84 -8.16
C LYS A 294 31.92 0.54 -7.69
N GLU A 295 32.41 0.97 -6.54
CA GLU A 295 32.09 2.30 -5.98
C GLU A 295 32.50 3.46 -6.90
N THR A 296 33.51 3.24 -7.74
CA THR A 296 34.03 4.21 -8.73
C THR A 296 33.11 4.40 -9.94
N GLU A 297 32.16 3.49 -10.17
CA GLU A 297 31.22 3.56 -11.28
C GLU A 297 29.96 4.34 -10.88
N ASP A 298 29.31 4.99 -11.83
CA ASP A 298 28.02 5.66 -11.62
C ASP A 298 26.85 4.65 -11.67
N ILE A 299 27.09 3.43 -11.19
CA ILE A 299 26.11 2.36 -11.03
C ILE A 299 25.83 2.21 -9.54
N ILE A 300 24.55 2.17 -9.17
CA ILE A 300 24.08 2.14 -7.79
C ILE A 300 23.10 0.99 -7.64
N LYS A 301 23.26 0.16 -6.62
CA LYS A 301 22.31 -0.89 -6.27
C LYS A 301 21.57 -0.56 -4.97
N ILE A 302 20.26 -0.74 -4.95
CA ILE A 302 19.40 -0.44 -3.81
C ILE A 302 18.50 -1.64 -3.54
N TYR A 303 18.60 -2.18 -2.34
CA TYR A 303 17.72 -3.22 -1.84
C TYR A 303 16.65 -2.61 -0.93
N THR A 304 15.40 -2.97 -1.20
CA THR A 304 14.25 -2.64 -0.36
C THR A 304 13.60 -3.93 0.11
N GLU A 305 13.49 -4.05 1.43
CA GLU A 305 12.98 -5.25 2.09
C GLU A 305 11.49 -5.49 1.85
N GLY A 306 11.08 -6.74 2.01
CA GLY A 306 9.74 -7.24 1.73
C GLY A 306 8.61 -6.59 2.52
N ILE A 307 7.42 -6.55 1.91
CA ILE A 307 6.17 -6.15 2.58
C ILE A 307 6.03 -6.96 3.89
N GLY A 308 5.68 -6.30 4.98
CA GLY A 308 5.55 -6.91 6.31
C GLY A 308 6.83 -6.98 7.15
N THR A 309 8.00 -6.63 6.59
CA THR A 309 9.30 -6.72 7.29
C THR A 309 9.98 -5.35 7.45
N GLU A 310 10.98 -5.29 8.32
CA GLU A 310 11.93 -4.18 8.44
C GLU A 310 13.28 -4.68 8.94
N ASP A 311 14.36 -4.07 8.45
CA ASP A 311 15.73 -4.47 8.78
C ASP A 311 15.98 -4.45 10.30
N LYS A 312 16.46 -5.57 10.83
CA LYS A 312 16.88 -5.76 12.22
C LYS A 312 15.78 -5.50 13.26
N LYS A 313 14.51 -5.53 12.84
CA LYS A 313 13.35 -5.36 13.72
C LYS A 313 12.51 -6.62 13.77
N LYS A 314 11.61 -6.68 14.77
CA LYS A 314 10.60 -7.75 14.83
C LYS A 314 9.64 -7.56 13.68
N ASP A 315 9.24 -8.64 13.05
CA ASP A 315 8.15 -8.60 12.09
C ASP A 315 6.85 -8.24 12.81
N GLN A 316 5.95 -7.57 12.10
CA GLN A 316 4.65 -7.22 12.67
C GLN A 316 3.86 -8.52 12.86
N ALA A 317 3.51 -8.86 14.11
CA ALA A 317 2.86 -10.11 14.46
C ALA A 317 1.57 -10.30 13.66
N PHE A 318 1.47 -11.48 13.04
CA PHE A 318 0.31 -11.96 12.30
C PHE A 318 -0.27 -13.18 13.02
N PRO A 319 -1.59 -13.33 13.15
CA PRO A 319 -2.18 -14.62 13.42
C PRO A 319 -2.17 -15.45 12.12
N GLY A 320 -1.25 -16.41 12.05
CA GLY A 320 -1.36 -17.60 11.18
C GLY A 320 -0.57 -17.58 9.87
N GLY A 321 0.64 -18.17 9.88
CA GLY A 321 1.44 -18.51 8.69
C GLY A 321 0.82 -19.53 7.71
N ALA A 322 -0.49 -19.81 7.82
CA ALA A 322 -1.23 -20.74 6.95
C ALA A 322 -2.47 -20.11 6.28
N LEU A 323 -2.83 -18.86 6.58
CA LEU A 323 -3.92 -18.16 5.91
C LEU A 323 -3.34 -17.10 4.98
N GLY A 324 -3.36 -17.36 3.67
CA GLY A 324 -2.88 -16.42 2.66
C GLY A 324 -3.66 -15.10 2.55
N THR A 325 -4.50 -14.72 3.51
CA THR A 325 -5.31 -13.50 3.46
C THR A 325 -5.60 -12.96 4.84
N GLY A 326 -5.30 -11.68 5.06
CA GLY A 326 -5.95 -10.84 6.08
C GLY A 326 -4.99 -10.16 7.04
N ILE A 327 -4.93 -8.81 6.97
CA ILE A 327 -4.25 -7.88 7.91
C ILE A 327 -2.77 -7.50 7.57
N ALA A 328 -2.39 -7.43 6.29
CA ALA A 328 -1.22 -6.63 5.86
C ALA A 328 -1.61 -5.17 5.54
N ILE A 329 -2.82 -4.76 5.95
CA ILE A 329 -3.55 -3.63 5.36
C ILE A 329 -3.24 -2.30 6.06
N TYR A 330 -2.75 -2.28 7.30
CA TYR A 330 -2.78 -1.04 8.06
C TYR A 330 -1.48 -0.23 8.19
N MET A 331 -0.28 -0.74 7.87
CA MET A 331 0.93 0.05 8.15
C MET A 331 2.08 0.04 7.13
N ARG A 332 2.22 -0.94 6.21
CA ARG A 332 3.44 -1.08 5.38
C ARG A 332 3.20 -1.77 4.03
N GLY A 333 2.41 -1.13 3.17
CA GLY A 333 2.00 -1.68 1.86
C GLY A 333 3.02 -1.50 0.73
N ILE A 334 2.61 -1.88 -0.49
CA ILE A 334 3.40 -1.72 -1.72
C ILE A 334 3.88 -0.27 -1.92
N LYS A 335 2.99 0.72 -1.71
CA LYS A 335 3.30 2.15 -1.87
C LYS A 335 4.41 2.59 -0.91
N ASP A 336 4.39 2.12 0.34
CA ASP A 336 5.38 2.49 1.35
C ASP A 336 6.77 1.93 1.00
N LYS A 337 6.85 0.70 0.49
CA LYS A 337 8.12 0.11 0.02
C LYS A 337 8.66 0.84 -1.21
N VAL A 338 7.80 1.22 -2.16
CA VAL A 338 8.22 2.04 -3.30
C VAL A 338 8.72 3.40 -2.86
N GLN A 339 8.04 4.07 -1.93
CA GLN A 339 8.50 5.35 -1.38
C GLN A 339 9.85 5.21 -0.66
N ARG A 340 10.04 4.14 0.13
CA ARG A 340 11.33 3.84 0.77
C ARG A 340 12.45 3.65 -0.26
N GLY A 341 12.19 2.92 -1.35
CA GLY A 341 13.15 2.74 -2.43
C GLY A 341 13.55 4.07 -3.09
N VAL A 342 12.59 4.97 -3.34
CA VAL A 342 12.86 6.32 -3.89
C VAL A 342 13.64 7.19 -2.90
N GLN A 343 13.35 7.09 -1.60
CA GLN A 343 14.12 7.77 -0.56
C GLN A 343 15.57 7.28 -0.52
N GLN A 344 15.80 5.96 -0.57
CA GLN A 344 17.15 5.39 -0.66
C GLN A 344 17.91 5.89 -1.90
N MET A 345 17.23 6.05 -3.05
CA MET A 345 17.84 6.65 -4.25
C MET A 345 18.31 8.09 -4.00
N GLN A 346 17.47 8.89 -3.35
CA GLN A 346 17.82 10.28 -3.01
C GLN A 346 18.96 10.34 -1.99
N ASP A 347 18.96 9.50 -0.96
CA ASP A 347 20.03 9.49 0.04
C ASP A 347 21.39 9.17 -0.61
N PHE A 348 21.42 8.20 -1.52
CA PHE A 348 22.61 7.91 -2.32
C PHE A 348 23.00 9.08 -3.23
N ALA A 349 22.03 9.69 -3.92
CA ALA A 349 22.27 10.79 -4.84
C ALA A 349 22.81 12.04 -4.13
N ASN A 350 22.25 12.36 -2.95
CA ASN A 350 22.74 13.41 -2.06
C ASN A 350 24.21 13.19 -1.75
N LYS A 351 24.53 12.03 -1.16
CA LYS A 351 25.90 11.72 -0.68
C LYS A 351 26.94 11.64 -1.80
N LYS A 352 26.59 11.07 -2.95
CA LYS A 352 27.56 10.81 -4.04
C LYS A 352 27.69 11.97 -5.01
N TYR A 353 26.60 12.70 -5.28
CA TYR A 353 26.56 13.72 -6.31
C TYR A 353 26.27 15.12 -5.75
N PHE A 354 25.12 15.33 -5.11
CA PHE A 354 24.66 16.68 -4.78
C PHE A 354 25.53 17.37 -3.70
N ASP A 355 25.98 16.63 -2.67
CA ASP A 355 26.88 17.14 -1.63
C ASP A 355 28.27 17.51 -2.20
N LYS A 356 28.61 16.97 -3.38
CA LYS A 356 29.86 17.25 -4.11
C LYS A 356 29.67 18.24 -5.27
N ASP A 357 28.50 18.89 -5.33
CA ASP A 357 28.11 19.83 -6.38
C ASP A 357 28.10 19.22 -7.81
N ILE A 358 27.88 17.91 -7.91
CA ILE A 358 27.73 17.17 -9.17
C ILE A 358 26.23 17.05 -9.48
N SER A 359 25.86 17.32 -10.73
CA SER A 359 24.48 17.16 -11.21
C SER A 359 24.28 15.82 -11.90
N ILE A 360 23.09 15.25 -11.77
CA ILE A 360 22.71 14.03 -12.49
C ILE A 360 22.13 14.42 -13.85
N GLY A 361 22.60 13.77 -14.91
CA GLY A 361 22.10 13.88 -16.28
C GLY A 361 21.02 12.85 -16.56
N LYS A 362 21.32 11.87 -17.41
CA LYS A 362 20.39 10.77 -17.72
C LYS A 362 20.42 9.71 -16.63
N VAL A 363 19.25 9.14 -16.37
CA VAL A 363 19.08 8.07 -15.38
C VAL A 363 18.59 6.80 -16.07
N THR A 364 19.37 5.73 -15.97
CA THR A 364 18.95 4.40 -16.42
C THR A 364 18.54 3.58 -15.22
N ILE A 365 17.36 2.96 -15.25
CA ILE A 365 16.84 2.18 -14.13
C ILE A 365 16.60 0.74 -14.56
N ASN A 366 17.17 -0.21 -13.82
CA ASN A 366 16.81 -1.62 -13.84
C ASN A 366 16.04 -1.94 -12.55
N VAL A 367 14.96 -2.71 -12.63
CA VAL A 367 14.11 -3.02 -11.46
C VAL A 367 13.84 -4.51 -11.40
N PHE A 368 14.05 -5.08 -10.23
CA PHE A 368 13.79 -6.48 -9.93
C PHE A 368 12.76 -6.60 -8.80
N GLY A 369 11.85 -7.56 -8.87
CA GLY A 369 10.97 -7.83 -7.75
C GLY A 369 10.33 -9.20 -7.76
N PHE A 370 9.99 -9.69 -6.56
CA PHE A 370 9.33 -10.98 -6.34
C PHE A 370 7.97 -10.80 -5.65
N SER A 371 6.93 -11.54 -6.06
CA SER A 371 5.63 -11.55 -5.37
C SER A 371 4.98 -10.16 -5.30
N ARG A 372 4.61 -9.69 -4.10
CA ARG A 372 4.20 -8.29 -3.86
C ARG A 372 5.33 -7.28 -4.11
N GLY A 373 6.59 -7.67 -4.00
CA GLY A 373 7.74 -6.88 -4.45
C GLY A 373 7.78 -6.71 -5.98
N ALA A 374 7.31 -7.70 -6.75
CA ALA A 374 7.13 -7.55 -8.19
C ALA A 374 5.99 -6.58 -8.53
N ALA A 375 4.92 -6.56 -7.73
CA ALA A 375 3.88 -5.54 -7.81
C ALA A 375 4.43 -4.15 -7.43
N ALA A 376 5.32 -4.06 -6.44
CA ALA A 376 6.04 -2.83 -6.11
C ALA A 376 6.96 -2.36 -7.23
N ALA A 377 7.71 -3.26 -7.88
CA ALA A 377 8.52 -2.94 -9.06
C ALA A 377 7.66 -2.34 -10.19
N ARG A 378 6.51 -2.94 -10.46
CA ARG A 378 5.55 -2.43 -11.45
C ARG A 378 4.97 -1.07 -11.06
N TYR A 379 4.60 -0.87 -9.79
CA TYR A 379 4.13 0.42 -9.29
C TYR A 379 5.23 1.49 -9.35
N PHE A 380 6.48 1.15 -9.04
CA PHE A 380 7.64 2.05 -9.11
C PHE A 380 7.82 2.67 -10.50
N LEU A 381 7.52 1.94 -11.57
CA LEU A 381 7.57 2.45 -12.95
C LEU A 381 6.56 3.57 -13.22
N SER A 382 5.48 3.66 -12.44
CA SER A 382 4.52 4.76 -12.51
C SER A 382 4.95 6.02 -11.75
N GLN A 383 6.04 5.96 -11.01
CA GLN A 383 6.53 7.04 -10.15
C GLN A 383 7.66 7.83 -10.80
N ASP A 384 7.78 7.80 -12.13
CA ASP A 384 8.81 8.49 -12.91
C ASP A 384 8.93 9.99 -12.56
N SER A 385 7.79 10.65 -12.37
CA SER A 385 7.72 12.07 -11.99
C SER A 385 8.25 12.30 -10.57
N LEU A 386 7.94 11.39 -9.63
CA LEU A 386 8.44 11.45 -8.26
C LEU A 386 9.96 11.22 -8.23
N ILE A 387 10.44 10.22 -8.96
CA ILE A 387 11.87 9.90 -9.08
C ILE A 387 12.63 11.11 -9.66
N ALA A 388 12.09 11.76 -10.71
CA ALA A 388 12.71 12.93 -11.31
C ALA A 388 12.86 14.09 -10.31
N ILE A 389 11.86 14.33 -9.46
CA ILE A 389 11.92 15.34 -8.40
C ILE A 389 13.02 14.98 -7.39
N TYR A 390 13.05 13.74 -6.90
CA TYR A 390 13.99 13.31 -5.86
C TYR A 390 15.46 13.30 -6.33
N LEU A 391 15.68 13.12 -7.63
CA LEU A 391 17.00 13.16 -8.27
C LEU A 391 17.34 14.52 -8.92
N ASN A 392 16.56 15.57 -8.65
CA ASN A 392 16.78 16.91 -9.22
C ASN A 392 16.92 16.94 -10.75
N LEU A 393 16.18 16.07 -11.45
CA LEU A 393 16.17 16.02 -12.92
C LEU A 393 15.28 17.13 -13.49
N LYS A 394 15.53 17.52 -14.74
CA LYS A 394 14.72 18.54 -15.41
C LYS A 394 13.35 18.03 -15.78
N SER A 395 13.24 16.73 -16.06
CA SER A 395 12.00 16.07 -16.48
C SER A 395 12.11 14.56 -16.30
N SER A 396 10.96 13.88 -16.11
CA SER A 396 10.90 12.42 -16.13
C SER A 396 11.36 11.80 -17.46
N LYS A 397 11.45 12.59 -18.55
CA LYS A 397 12.02 12.16 -19.84
C LYS A 397 13.52 11.83 -19.78
N GLU A 398 14.23 12.28 -18.75
CA GLU A 398 15.65 11.93 -18.52
C GLU A 398 15.79 10.53 -17.89
N ILE A 399 14.68 9.89 -17.52
CA ILE A 399 14.65 8.53 -16.96
C ILE A 399 14.35 7.52 -18.07
N THR A 400 15.18 6.48 -18.15
CA THR A 400 14.96 5.32 -19.01
C THR A 400 14.86 4.06 -18.15
N PHE A 401 13.68 3.44 -18.12
CA PHE A 401 13.55 2.08 -17.58
C PHE A 401 14.09 1.07 -18.59
N ASN A 402 15.19 0.43 -18.26
CA ASN A 402 15.93 -0.43 -19.18
C ASN A 402 15.48 -1.89 -19.07
N PHE A 403 15.64 -2.50 -17.89
CA PHE A 403 15.28 -3.90 -17.67
C PHE A 403 14.40 -4.08 -16.43
N ILE A 404 13.31 -4.83 -16.58
CA ILE A 404 12.40 -5.20 -15.49
C ILE A 404 12.36 -6.71 -15.34
N GLY A 405 12.89 -7.23 -14.22
CA GLY A 405 12.88 -8.65 -13.88
C GLY A 405 11.87 -8.97 -12.79
N LEU A 406 10.84 -9.75 -13.11
CA LEU A 406 9.76 -10.10 -12.20
C LEU A 406 9.78 -11.59 -11.88
N PHE A 407 9.59 -11.93 -10.60
CA PHE A 407 9.37 -13.29 -10.14
C PHE A 407 7.94 -13.38 -9.60
N ASP A 408 7.14 -14.23 -10.23
CA ASP A 408 5.78 -14.64 -9.86
C ASP A 408 4.94 -13.50 -9.24
N THR A 409 4.52 -12.54 -10.07
CA THR A 409 3.87 -11.31 -9.58
C THR A 409 2.52 -11.63 -8.95
N VAL A 410 2.36 -11.27 -7.67
CA VAL A 410 1.09 -11.37 -6.94
C VAL A 410 0.63 -9.97 -6.55
N ALA A 411 -0.48 -9.52 -7.11
CA ALA A 411 -1.03 -8.19 -6.88
C ALA A 411 -1.93 -8.09 -5.64
N SER A 412 -2.23 -9.21 -4.97
CA SER A 412 -3.32 -9.32 -3.99
C SER A 412 -3.29 -8.23 -2.91
N TYR A 413 -4.29 -7.36 -2.97
CA TYR A 413 -4.63 -6.32 -2.01
C TYR A 413 -5.98 -6.69 -1.35
N GLY A 414 -5.96 -6.95 -0.05
CA GLY A 414 -7.19 -7.16 0.73
C GLY A 414 -7.88 -8.53 0.58
N ILE A 415 -9.00 -8.70 1.31
CA ILE A 415 -9.79 -9.94 1.47
C ILE A 415 -10.82 -10.14 0.33
N LEU A 416 -10.97 -9.18 -0.58
CA LEU A 416 -11.92 -9.25 -1.71
C LEU A 416 -11.22 -8.88 -3.03
N HIS A 417 -10.82 -9.90 -3.77
CA HIS A 417 -10.15 -9.82 -5.07
C HIS A 417 -11.07 -9.30 -6.18
N LEU A 418 -11.22 -7.97 -6.31
CA LEU A 418 -12.06 -7.40 -7.37
C LEU A 418 -11.38 -6.44 -8.37
N ASN A 419 -10.11 -6.01 -8.25
CA ASN A 419 -9.21 -5.61 -9.39
C ASN A 419 -7.92 -4.80 -9.00
N ASP A 420 -6.97 -5.42 -8.32
CA ASP A 420 -5.71 -4.77 -7.88
C ASP A 420 -4.79 -4.30 -9.04
N VAL A 421 -4.98 -4.87 -10.24
CA VAL A 421 -4.19 -4.57 -11.45
C VAL A 421 -4.45 -3.17 -11.98
N ILE A 422 -5.67 -2.65 -11.77
CA ILE A 422 -6.10 -1.32 -12.23
C ILE A 422 -5.76 -0.27 -11.16
N GLU A 423 -5.99 -0.58 -9.88
CA GLU A 423 -5.75 0.33 -8.76
C GLU A 423 -4.24 0.64 -8.54
N LEU A 424 -3.35 -0.31 -8.85
CA LEU A 424 -1.90 -0.15 -8.73
C LEU A 424 -1.19 0.22 -10.05
N GLN A 425 -1.92 0.56 -11.11
CA GLN A 425 -1.35 0.90 -12.42
C GLN A 425 -0.34 -0.13 -12.96
N LEU A 426 -0.54 -1.43 -12.70
CA LEU A 426 0.45 -2.48 -13.01
C LEU A 426 0.63 -2.76 -14.53
N LYS A 427 -0.11 -2.04 -15.39
CA LYS A 427 0.03 -2.15 -16.85
C LYS A 427 1.31 -1.43 -17.29
N LEU A 428 2.32 -2.23 -17.62
CA LEU A 428 3.65 -1.76 -18.00
C LEU A 428 3.70 -1.04 -19.37
N ARG A 429 2.73 -1.25 -20.28
CA ARG A 429 2.48 -0.49 -21.54
C ARG A 429 3.73 0.02 -22.30
N GLY A 430 4.78 -0.79 -22.42
CA GLY A 430 6.00 -0.39 -23.14
C GLY A 430 6.88 0.65 -22.42
N ARG A 431 6.67 0.87 -21.12
CA ARG A 431 7.43 1.84 -20.30
C ARG A 431 8.88 1.44 -20.05
N ALA A 432 9.26 0.20 -20.36
CA ALA A 432 10.62 -0.30 -20.24
C ALA A 432 11.06 -0.98 -21.54
N LYS A 433 12.37 -0.97 -21.80
CA LYS A 433 12.95 -1.58 -23.01
C LYS A 433 12.78 -3.11 -23.02
N LYS A 434 12.94 -3.75 -21.86
CA LYS A 434 12.75 -5.21 -21.72
C LYS A 434 12.08 -5.54 -20.38
N ILE A 435 11.07 -6.41 -20.43
CA ILE A 435 10.36 -6.93 -19.28
C ILE A 435 10.41 -8.45 -19.34
N VAL A 436 10.88 -9.09 -18.26
CA VAL A 436 10.93 -10.54 -18.13
C VAL A 436 10.17 -10.93 -16.87
N GLN A 437 9.30 -11.94 -16.96
CA GLN A 437 8.63 -12.52 -15.80
C GLN A 437 8.82 -14.03 -15.76
N LEU A 438 9.35 -14.55 -14.66
CA LEU A 438 9.30 -15.97 -14.33
C LEU A 438 8.03 -16.24 -13.52
N ALA A 439 7.23 -17.22 -13.90
CA ALA A 439 5.96 -17.56 -13.24
C ALA A 439 5.95 -19.01 -12.75
N ALA A 440 5.28 -19.27 -11.63
CA ALA A 440 5.12 -20.60 -11.06
C ALA A 440 4.05 -21.39 -11.83
N ALA A 441 4.36 -22.63 -12.21
CA ALA A 441 3.39 -23.55 -12.83
C ALA A 441 2.45 -24.16 -11.79
N ASP A 442 2.95 -24.39 -10.57
CA ASP A 442 2.31 -25.25 -9.57
C ASP A 442 1.73 -24.46 -8.37
N GLU A 443 1.55 -23.15 -8.52
CA GLU A 443 0.95 -22.31 -7.47
C GLU A 443 -0.59 -22.29 -7.56
N TYR A 444 -1.23 -23.11 -6.70
CA TYR A 444 -2.68 -23.29 -6.69
C TYR A 444 -3.41 -22.56 -5.55
N ARG A 445 -2.71 -21.82 -4.67
CA ARG A 445 -3.37 -21.13 -3.56
C ARG A 445 -4.17 -19.93 -4.09
N ASN A 446 -5.45 -19.85 -3.71
CA ASN A 446 -6.38 -18.79 -4.15
C ASN A 446 -5.83 -17.36 -3.99
N ASN A 447 -5.07 -17.11 -2.93
CA ASN A 447 -4.57 -15.78 -2.58
C ASN A 447 -3.27 -15.38 -3.32
N PHE A 448 -2.71 -16.30 -4.11
CA PHE A 448 -1.46 -16.15 -4.88
C PHE A 448 -1.75 -16.08 -6.39
N LYS A 449 -2.89 -15.50 -6.78
CA LYS A 449 -3.26 -15.35 -8.19
C LYS A 449 -2.20 -14.55 -8.95
N LEU A 450 -1.63 -15.19 -9.98
CA LEU A 450 -0.62 -14.61 -10.86
C LEU A 450 -1.16 -13.38 -11.60
N THR A 451 -0.36 -12.32 -11.61
CA THR A 451 -0.56 -11.18 -12.50
C THR A 451 0.38 -11.30 -13.70
N ASN A 452 -0.18 -11.62 -14.88
CA ASN A 452 0.59 -11.84 -16.10
C ASN A 452 1.16 -10.53 -16.70
N ILE A 453 2.09 -10.66 -17.66
CA ILE A 453 2.64 -9.56 -18.48
C ILE A 453 2.17 -9.61 -19.95
N GLU A 454 1.00 -10.18 -20.24
CA GLU A 454 0.54 -10.41 -21.62
C GLU A 454 0.51 -9.10 -22.45
N SER A 455 0.11 -7.99 -21.83
CA SER A 455 0.14 -6.66 -22.47
C SER A 455 1.54 -6.22 -22.90
N SER A 456 2.60 -6.63 -22.19
CA SER A 456 3.99 -6.31 -22.52
C SER A 456 4.53 -7.25 -23.59
N VAL A 457 4.13 -8.52 -23.57
CA VAL A 457 4.44 -9.49 -24.63
C VAL A 457 3.86 -9.02 -25.97
N LYS A 458 2.57 -8.64 -25.99
CA LYS A 458 1.91 -8.07 -27.17
C LYS A 458 2.57 -6.78 -27.68
N ALA A 459 3.19 -6.00 -26.79
CA ALA A 459 3.93 -4.80 -27.14
C ALA A 459 5.38 -5.07 -27.63
N GLY A 460 5.81 -6.33 -27.73
CA GLY A 460 7.15 -6.70 -28.22
C GLY A 460 8.30 -6.50 -27.21
N VAL A 461 7.99 -6.03 -25.99
CA VAL A 461 9.00 -5.76 -24.96
C VAL A 461 9.00 -6.78 -23.82
N GLY A 462 7.98 -7.66 -23.76
CA GLY A 462 7.77 -8.63 -22.69
C GLY A 462 8.15 -10.07 -23.05
N TYR A 463 8.64 -10.83 -22.07
CA TYR A 463 8.84 -12.28 -22.16
C TYR A 463 8.46 -12.95 -20.84
N GLN A 464 7.48 -13.86 -20.87
CA GLN A 464 7.05 -14.62 -19.68
C GLN A 464 7.45 -16.08 -19.84
N LEU A 465 8.16 -16.62 -18.85
CA LEU A 465 8.52 -18.04 -18.78
C LEU A 465 7.83 -18.67 -17.56
N THR A 466 7.00 -19.67 -17.81
CA THR A 466 6.40 -20.48 -16.74
C THR A 466 7.34 -21.65 -16.44
N MET A 467 7.70 -21.84 -15.17
CA MET A 467 8.65 -22.86 -14.71
C MET A 467 7.99 -23.78 -13.67
N PRO A 468 8.42 -25.05 -13.56
CA PRO A 468 7.93 -25.95 -12.53
C PRO A 468 8.25 -25.43 -11.12
N GLY A 469 7.38 -25.75 -10.17
CA GLY A 469 7.47 -25.29 -8.78
C GLY A 469 6.36 -24.30 -8.41
N VAL A 470 6.23 -24.07 -7.11
CA VAL A 470 5.27 -23.14 -6.50
C VAL A 470 5.90 -21.76 -6.28
N HIS A 471 5.16 -20.81 -5.73
CA HIS A 471 5.55 -19.39 -5.65
C HIS A 471 7.00 -19.10 -5.22
N SER A 472 7.47 -19.72 -4.13
CA SER A 472 8.81 -19.52 -3.58
C SER A 472 9.88 -20.42 -4.22
N ASP A 473 9.52 -21.41 -5.05
CA ASP A 473 10.50 -22.12 -5.88
C ASP A 473 11.02 -21.20 -6.99
N ILE A 474 10.15 -20.29 -7.47
CA ILE A 474 10.49 -19.27 -8.46
C ILE A 474 11.17 -18.06 -7.81
N GLY A 475 10.62 -17.58 -6.69
CA GLY A 475 11.09 -16.37 -6.03
C GLY A 475 12.21 -16.56 -5.01
N GLY A 476 12.46 -17.80 -4.58
CA GLY A 476 13.30 -18.11 -3.43
C GLY A 476 12.62 -17.79 -2.08
N GLY A 477 13.40 -17.93 -1.00
CA GLY A 477 12.96 -17.62 0.37
C GLY A 477 12.69 -18.84 1.25
N TYR A 478 12.62 -20.05 0.68
CA TYR A 478 12.51 -21.28 1.48
C TYR A 478 13.75 -21.47 2.36
N GLY A 479 13.56 -21.92 3.61
CA GLY A 479 14.67 -22.25 4.52
C GLY A 479 15.52 -23.43 4.03
N GLU A 480 16.82 -23.45 4.36
CA GLU A 480 17.81 -24.41 3.82
C GLU A 480 17.40 -25.87 3.89
N ILE A 481 16.79 -26.27 5.02
CA ILE A 481 16.20 -27.58 5.24
C ILE A 481 14.88 -27.38 5.96
N SER A 482 13.82 -28.01 5.46
CA SER A 482 12.54 -28.05 6.16
C SER A 482 11.91 -29.43 6.11
N ASP A 483 11.30 -29.80 7.23
CA ASP A 483 10.34 -30.88 7.28
C ASP A 483 8.97 -30.27 7.01
N GLU A 484 8.27 -30.77 6.00
CA GLU A 484 6.95 -30.31 5.63
C GLU A 484 5.91 -31.30 6.14
N LYS A 485 4.94 -30.80 6.91
CA LYS A 485 3.73 -31.54 7.33
C LYS A 485 2.49 -30.77 6.86
N ARG A 486 1.71 -31.35 5.95
CA ARG A 486 0.49 -30.73 5.39
C ARG A 486 -0.74 -31.54 5.70
N TYR A 487 -1.80 -30.86 6.13
CA TYR A 487 -3.12 -31.45 6.26
C TYR A 487 -3.67 -31.83 4.89
N LEU A 488 -4.14 -33.06 4.72
CA LEU A 488 -4.69 -33.58 3.46
C LEU A 488 -6.17 -33.96 3.56
N GLY A 489 -6.67 -34.18 4.78
CA GLY A 489 -8.07 -34.52 5.03
C GLY A 489 -8.30 -35.07 6.43
N GLU A 490 -9.55 -35.16 6.83
CA GLU A 490 -9.96 -35.72 8.11
C GLU A 490 -11.22 -36.57 7.98
N TYR A 491 -11.41 -37.45 8.95
CA TYR A 491 -12.59 -38.28 9.08
C TYR A 491 -12.99 -38.41 10.55
N MET A 492 -14.23 -38.06 10.86
CA MET A 492 -14.78 -38.07 12.21
C MET A 492 -15.64 -39.31 12.42
N LEU A 493 -15.43 -40.01 13.54
CA LEU A 493 -16.21 -41.17 13.92
C LEU A 493 -16.76 -41.05 15.35
N TYR A 494 -18.00 -41.49 15.54
CA TYR A 494 -18.57 -41.73 16.86
C TYR A 494 -18.20 -43.15 17.32
N GLY A 495 -17.61 -43.29 18.51
CA GLY A 495 -17.08 -44.57 19.01
C GLY A 495 -15.68 -44.90 18.49
N ASP A 496 -15.24 -46.16 18.63
CA ASP A 496 -13.90 -46.63 18.22
C ASP A 496 -13.97 -47.65 17.08
N ASN A 497 -14.02 -47.14 15.83
CA ASN A 497 -13.99 -47.97 14.62
C ASN A 497 -12.87 -47.50 13.67
N GLU A 498 -11.63 -47.69 14.11
CA GLU A 498 -10.42 -47.26 13.41
C GLU A 498 -10.32 -47.79 11.98
N SER A 499 -10.82 -49.00 11.72
CA SER A 499 -10.82 -49.63 10.40
C SER A 499 -11.58 -48.81 9.35
N THR A 500 -12.73 -48.25 9.75
CA THR A 500 -13.56 -47.42 8.87
C THR A 500 -12.87 -46.10 8.53
N ALA A 501 -12.31 -45.42 9.54
CA ALA A 501 -11.58 -44.16 9.32
C ALA A 501 -10.37 -44.36 8.41
N LYS A 502 -9.58 -45.41 8.65
CA LYS A 502 -8.42 -45.74 7.81
C LYS A 502 -8.86 -45.99 6.36
N LYS A 503 -9.93 -46.74 6.12
CA LYS A 503 -10.42 -47.00 4.76
C LYS A 503 -10.82 -45.72 4.01
N GLU A 504 -11.46 -44.77 4.68
CA GLU A 504 -11.84 -43.49 4.05
C GLU A 504 -10.62 -42.60 3.80
N LEU A 505 -9.69 -42.50 4.75
CA LEU A 505 -8.45 -41.74 4.56
C LEU A 505 -7.53 -42.36 3.50
N GLU A 506 -7.53 -43.68 3.34
CA GLU A 506 -6.78 -44.36 2.27
C GLU A 506 -7.26 -43.98 0.87
N LYS A 507 -8.55 -43.65 0.68
CA LYS A 507 -9.03 -43.10 -0.61
C LYS A 507 -8.39 -41.75 -0.90
N ILE A 508 -8.30 -40.88 0.11
CA ILE A 508 -7.66 -39.57 0.00
C ILE A 508 -6.17 -39.73 -0.28
N LYS A 509 -5.50 -40.62 0.46
CA LYS A 509 -4.09 -40.97 0.27
C LYS A 509 -3.82 -41.44 -1.16
N LYS A 510 -4.63 -42.38 -1.66
CA LYS A 510 -4.49 -42.94 -3.01
C LYS A 510 -4.57 -41.86 -4.09
N ARG A 511 -5.53 -40.93 -3.98
CA ARG A 511 -5.64 -39.79 -4.90
C ARG A 511 -4.35 -38.96 -4.94
N TYR A 512 -3.79 -38.60 -3.78
CA TYR A 512 -2.55 -37.81 -3.73
C TYR A 512 -1.32 -38.56 -4.27
N ILE A 513 -1.30 -39.90 -4.20
CA ILE A 513 -0.26 -40.71 -4.83
C ILE A 513 -0.46 -40.74 -6.36
N GLU A 514 -1.67 -40.96 -6.83
CA GLU A 514 -2.01 -41.01 -8.26
C GLU A 514 -1.74 -39.68 -8.97
N GLU A 515 -1.99 -38.56 -8.29
CA GLU A 515 -1.66 -37.21 -8.76
C GLU A 515 -0.15 -36.88 -8.67
N GLY A 516 0.67 -37.76 -8.09
CA GLY A 516 2.13 -37.58 -7.98
C GLY A 516 2.58 -36.64 -6.86
N TRP A 517 1.69 -36.23 -5.95
CA TRP A 517 2.01 -35.31 -4.86
C TRP A 517 2.79 -35.95 -3.72
N TYR A 518 2.68 -37.25 -3.47
CA TYR A 518 3.37 -37.90 -2.35
C TYR A 518 3.72 -39.35 -2.69
N GLN A 519 4.85 -39.82 -2.17
CA GLN A 519 5.20 -41.24 -2.17
C GLN A 519 4.40 -42.00 -1.10
N PRO A 520 4.15 -43.32 -1.26
CA PRO A 520 3.33 -44.10 -0.33
C PRO A 520 3.75 -44.01 1.16
N GLU A 521 5.03 -43.76 1.41
CA GLU A 521 5.66 -43.66 2.74
C GLU A 521 5.57 -42.24 3.34
N GLN A 522 5.17 -41.24 2.55
CA GLN A 522 5.13 -39.83 2.94
C GLN A 522 3.80 -39.41 3.58
N PHE A 523 3.14 -40.32 4.29
CA PHE A 523 1.84 -40.07 4.91
C PHE A 523 1.86 -40.44 6.39
N MET A 524 1.10 -39.69 7.19
CA MET A 524 0.94 -39.91 8.62
C MET A 524 -0.51 -39.67 9.02
N ILE A 525 -1.10 -40.58 9.79
CA ILE A 525 -2.44 -40.41 10.37
C ILE A 525 -2.31 -40.15 11.86
N THR A 526 -2.98 -39.11 12.36
CA THR A 526 -3.11 -38.86 13.81
C THR A 526 -4.55 -39.10 14.28
N LYS A 527 -4.72 -39.51 15.53
CA LYS A 527 -6.01 -39.73 16.19
C LYS A 527 -6.16 -38.74 17.36
N GLU A 528 -7.21 -37.95 17.36
CA GLU A 528 -7.55 -37.03 18.45
C GLU A 528 -8.92 -37.34 19.03
N LEU A 529 -9.04 -37.35 20.36
CA LEU A 529 -10.32 -37.44 21.06
C LEU A 529 -11.00 -36.07 21.06
N LYS A 530 -12.22 -35.97 20.52
CA LYS A 530 -13.05 -34.76 20.55
C LYS A 530 -14.28 -35.02 21.42
N THR A 531 -14.42 -34.20 22.46
CA THR A 531 -15.60 -34.18 23.34
C THR A 531 -16.70 -33.33 22.70
N ASN A 532 -17.88 -33.91 22.48
CA ASN A 532 -19.02 -33.19 21.95
C ASN A 532 -20.04 -32.94 23.06
N PHE A 533 -20.26 -31.68 23.41
CA PHE A 533 -21.38 -31.26 24.26
C PHE A 533 -22.64 -31.14 23.40
N SER A 534 -23.60 -32.04 23.58
CA SER A 534 -24.94 -31.86 23.01
C SER A 534 -25.85 -31.15 24.03
N LYS A 535 -26.89 -30.42 23.56
CA LYS A 535 -27.89 -29.75 24.42
C LYS A 535 -28.73 -30.72 25.29
N LEU A 536 -28.55 -32.03 25.14
CA LEU A 536 -29.14 -33.08 25.98
C LEU A 536 -28.01 -33.80 26.70
N ASP A 537 -27.85 -33.52 28.00
CA ASP A 537 -26.84 -33.98 28.97
C ASP A 537 -26.32 -35.45 28.84
N THR A 538 -25.65 -35.76 27.74
CA THR A 538 -24.94 -37.04 27.52
C THR A 538 -23.58 -36.71 26.91
N LEU A 539 -22.51 -37.03 27.65
CA LEU A 539 -21.15 -36.93 27.12
C LEU A 539 -20.99 -37.94 25.99
N SER A 540 -20.85 -37.45 24.76
CA SER A 540 -20.50 -38.28 23.61
C SER A 540 -19.06 -38.01 23.19
N TYR A 541 -18.31 -39.09 22.96
CA TYR A 541 -16.92 -39.03 22.51
C TYR A 541 -16.84 -39.38 21.03
N SER A 542 -16.11 -38.56 20.28
CA SER A 542 -15.77 -38.83 18.89
C SER A 542 -14.27 -38.86 18.73
N HIS A 543 -13.80 -39.64 17.75
CA HIS A 543 -12.41 -39.66 17.34
C HIS A 543 -12.28 -38.95 16.00
N LEU A 544 -11.42 -37.93 15.94
CA LEU A 544 -11.02 -37.28 14.71
C LEU A 544 -9.72 -37.93 14.22
N TYR A 545 -9.78 -38.54 13.04
CA TYR A 545 -8.61 -39.06 12.35
C TYR A 545 -8.18 -38.05 11.29
N THR A 546 -6.94 -37.61 11.32
CA THR A 546 -6.41 -36.60 10.40
C THR A 546 -5.27 -37.19 9.59
N LEU A 547 -5.36 -37.10 8.26
CA LEU A 547 -4.31 -37.49 7.33
C LEU A 547 -3.40 -36.29 7.04
N TYR A 548 -2.10 -36.49 7.24
CA TYR A 548 -1.05 -35.56 6.89
C TYR A 548 -0.13 -36.14 5.83
N GLY A 549 0.27 -35.31 4.87
CA GLY A 549 1.43 -35.55 4.02
C GLY A 549 2.68 -35.06 4.74
N VAL A 550 3.73 -35.88 4.80
CA VAL A 550 4.98 -35.59 5.50
C VAL A 550 6.16 -35.81 4.57
N ARG A 551 6.94 -34.75 4.34
CA ARG A 551 8.21 -34.81 3.61
C ARG A 551 9.32 -34.32 4.54
N LYS A 552 10.39 -35.09 4.65
CA LYS A 552 11.52 -34.77 5.53
C LYS A 552 12.75 -34.41 4.72
N GLY A 553 13.58 -33.52 5.26
CA GLY A 553 14.85 -33.17 4.66
C GLY A 553 14.71 -32.50 3.28
N LEU A 554 13.63 -31.74 3.05
CA LEU A 554 13.51 -30.93 1.84
C LEU A 554 14.59 -29.86 1.89
N SER A 555 15.41 -29.79 0.84
CA SER A 555 16.48 -28.79 0.73
C SER A 555 16.34 -27.98 -0.55
N ASN A 556 16.60 -26.67 -0.46
CA ASN A 556 16.58 -25.78 -1.62
C ASN A 556 17.92 -25.74 -2.35
N ILE A 557 18.71 -26.82 -2.29
CA ILE A 557 19.82 -26.98 -3.22
C ILE A 557 19.20 -27.18 -4.59
N ILE A 558 18.92 -26.07 -5.27
CA ILE A 558 18.78 -26.08 -6.71
C ILE A 558 20.14 -26.57 -7.20
N ASN A 559 20.20 -27.84 -7.62
CA ASN A 559 21.23 -28.32 -8.54
C ASN A 559 21.02 -27.51 -9.83
N ILE A 560 21.48 -26.27 -9.83
CA ILE A 560 21.72 -25.54 -11.05
C ILE A 560 22.92 -26.26 -11.66
N PHE A 561 22.64 -27.26 -12.50
CA PHE A 561 23.55 -27.67 -13.56
C PHE A 561 23.74 -26.47 -14.48
N LEU A 562 24.53 -25.49 -14.02
CA LEU A 562 25.26 -24.61 -14.92
C LEU A 562 26.36 -25.51 -15.49
N TYR A 563 26.16 -25.85 -16.76
CA TYR A 563 27.11 -26.55 -17.60
C TYR A 563 28.53 -25.96 -17.43
N GLN A 564 29.51 -26.87 -17.49
CA GLN A 564 30.91 -26.57 -17.81
C GLN A 564 31.05 -25.69 -19.05
#